data_AF-A0ABD0BF86-F1
#
_entry.id   AF-A0ABD0BF86-F1
#
_cell.length_a   1.000
_cell.length_b   1.000
_cell.length_c   1.000
_cell.angle_alpha   90.00
_cell.angle_beta   90.00
_cell.angle_gamma   90.00
#
_symmetry.space_group_name_H-M   'P 1'
#
loop_
_entity.id
_entity.type
_entity.pdbx_description
1 polymer ?
#
loop_
_entity_poly.entity_id
_entity_poly.type
_entity_poly.pdbx_seq_one_letter_code
_entity_poly.pdbx_strand_id
1 'polypeptide(L)'
;MPATPSMQITNGTIAPALLQLPWSLPLEDWPEEYLASLPRGISRHVVRFVGIDGRVFAIKEIGQKVAYHEYKTLRDLNRLGAPSVRPLAVITGRVDATGEPLTAALVTEHLEFSLPYRAVFSQSMRSETATRLIDSLAVLLVRLHLLNFFWGDVSLSNTLFRRDADSFSGYLVDAETGELQPKLSDQRRLYDVDIARVNIIGELMDLQSGKLLSPDVDAIEIGNRIVEKYTLLWEELTAEQTIGPDEHWKVQQRIDKLNALGFDVGELKLTSSDEGQSVHIRPRVVDAGHHHRALMRLTGLDVQENQARRILNAIETYRAIHSDSHRPMSTIAHEWLTHIFEPTLAAIPQEYSARLQPAQIFHEVLEHQWYLSEHAGHEVPLETAAADYAKTILPHRPDEERMLDQDPHDELSED
;
A
#
# COMPACT_ATOMS: atom_id res chain seq x y z
N MET A 1 -20.58 32.67 37.16
CA MET A 1 -21.24 31.41 36.77
C MET A 1 -20.23 30.57 36.03
N PRO A 2 -20.03 29.28 36.38
CA PRO A 2 -19.25 28.41 35.50
C PRO A 2 -20.01 28.35 34.16
N ALA A 3 -19.29 28.56 33.06
CA ALA A 3 -19.88 28.49 31.73
C ALA A 3 -20.48 27.08 31.53
N THR A 4 -21.75 27.01 31.15
CA THR A 4 -22.36 25.75 30.72
C THR A 4 -21.50 25.17 29.60
N PRO A 5 -21.03 23.91 29.70
CA PRO A 5 -20.21 23.33 28.64
C PRO A 5 -21.02 23.35 27.34
N SER A 6 -20.51 24.10 26.35
CA SER A 6 -21.08 24.09 25.00
C SER A 6 -20.40 22.99 24.20
N MET A 7 -21.19 22.22 23.46
CA MET A 7 -20.65 21.20 22.57
C MET A 7 -19.79 21.86 21.47
N GLN A 8 -18.60 21.33 21.24
CA GLN A 8 -17.66 21.84 20.24
C GLN A 8 -17.34 20.77 19.21
N ILE A 9 -17.24 21.21 17.94
CA ILE A 9 -16.85 20.38 16.79
C ILE A 9 -15.64 21.05 16.14
N THR A 10 -14.52 20.34 16.02
CA THR A 10 -13.27 20.92 15.51
C THR A 10 -13.29 21.24 14.00
N ASN A 11 -14.21 20.67 13.22
CA ASN A 11 -14.28 20.82 11.77
C ASN A 11 -15.65 21.35 11.32
N GLY A 12 -15.67 22.62 10.88
CA GLY A 12 -16.90 23.31 10.48
C GLY A 12 -17.55 22.78 9.20
N THR A 13 -16.80 22.13 8.30
CA THR A 13 -17.33 21.66 7.01
C THR A 13 -18.32 20.52 7.17
N ILE A 14 -18.05 19.60 8.10
CA ILE A 14 -18.89 18.43 8.38
C ILE A 14 -19.83 18.65 9.57
N ALA A 15 -19.67 19.77 10.29
CA ALA A 15 -20.46 20.09 11.48
C ALA A 15 -21.99 20.00 11.22
N PRO A 16 -22.56 20.50 10.10
CA PRO A 16 -24.00 20.41 9.88
C PRO A 16 -24.55 18.97 9.83
N ALA A 17 -23.77 18.03 9.27
CA ALA A 17 -24.14 16.61 9.24
C ALA A 17 -24.02 15.99 10.64
N LEU A 18 -22.93 16.26 11.35
CA LEU A 18 -22.69 15.71 12.67
C LEU A 18 -23.67 16.25 13.71
N LEU A 19 -24.11 17.51 13.63
CA LEU A 19 -25.03 18.13 14.60
C LEU A 19 -26.40 17.43 14.68
N GLN A 20 -26.76 16.64 13.69
CA GLN A 20 -28.05 15.91 13.65
C GLN A 20 -28.04 14.63 14.49
N LEU A 21 -26.87 14.21 15.00
CA LEU A 21 -26.70 12.98 15.75
C LEU A 21 -27.07 13.14 17.24
N PRO A 22 -27.48 12.05 17.93
CA PRO A 22 -27.95 12.10 19.30
C PRO A 22 -26.78 12.22 20.31
N TRP A 23 -26.05 13.33 20.27
CA TRP A 23 -24.86 13.56 21.10
C TRP A 23 -25.12 13.63 22.61
N SER A 24 -26.40 13.76 23.00
CA SER A 24 -26.86 13.69 24.40
C SER A 24 -27.00 12.27 24.93
N LEU A 25 -26.77 11.25 24.11
CA LEU A 25 -26.72 9.85 24.51
C LEU A 25 -25.27 9.34 24.47
N PRO A 26 -24.84 8.46 25.40
CA PRO A 26 -23.64 7.64 25.23
C PRO A 26 -23.70 6.88 23.90
N LEU A 27 -22.56 6.67 23.23
CA LEU A 27 -22.54 5.97 21.93
C LEU A 27 -23.11 4.55 22.02
N GLU A 28 -23.00 3.92 23.19
CA GLU A 28 -23.51 2.58 23.40
C GLU A 28 -25.03 2.50 23.24
N ASP A 29 -25.73 3.57 23.61
CA ASP A 29 -27.19 3.72 23.65
C ASP A 29 -27.77 4.39 22.39
N TRP A 30 -26.96 4.59 21.35
CA TRP A 30 -27.44 5.23 20.12
C TRP A 30 -28.49 4.37 19.40
N PRO A 31 -29.64 4.96 18.99
CA PRO A 31 -30.70 4.23 18.30
C PRO A 31 -30.23 3.62 16.97
N GLU A 32 -30.76 2.44 16.63
CA GLU A 32 -30.37 1.69 15.43
C GLU A 32 -30.60 2.45 14.12
N GLU A 33 -31.56 3.38 14.09
CA GLU A 33 -31.87 4.21 12.91
C GLU A 33 -30.69 5.09 12.43
N TYR A 34 -29.74 5.41 13.33
CA TYR A 34 -28.51 6.14 12.98
C TYR A 34 -27.36 5.21 12.62
N LEU A 35 -27.47 3.91 12.91
CA LEU A 35 -26.33 2.99 12.86
C LEU A 35 -26.25 2.29 11.49
N ALA A 36 -25.07 2.34 10.89
CA ALA A 36 -24.75 1.53 9.72
C ALA A 36 -24.43 0.08 10.14
N SER A 37 -24.99 -0.89 9.42
CA SER A 37 -24.71 -2.32 9.62
C SER A 37 -23.38 -2.72 8.98
N LEU A 38 -22.28 -2.49 9.70
CA LEU A 38 -20.95 -2.91 9.29
C LEU A 38 -20.36 -3.99 10.22
N PRO A 39 -19.50 -4.89 9.70
CA PRO A 39 -18.76 -5.84 10.52
C PRO A 39 -17.96 -5.10 11.60
N ARG A 40 -18.19 -5.43 12.87
CA ARG A 40 -17.50 -4.79 14.00
C ARG A 40 -16.25 -5.58 14.36
N GLY A 41 -15.13 -4.86 14.50
CA GLY A 41 -13.93 -5.38 15.16
C GLY A 41 -14.09 -5.36 16.69
N ILE A 42 -13.15 -6.01 17.38
CA ILE A 42 -13.02 -5.84 18.83
C ILE A 42 -12.30 -4.52 19.06
N SER A 43 -12.88 -3.66 19.89
CA SER A 43 -12.24 -2.42 20.33
C SER A 43 -12.35 -2.31 21.84
N ARG A 44 -11.32 -1.75 22.47
CA ARG A 44 -11.35 -1.37 23.90
C ARG A 44 -12.32 -0.22 24.17
N HIS A 45 -12.67 0.53 23.13
CA HIS A 45 -13.52 1.71 23.20
C HIS A 45 -14.85 1.45 22.49
N VAL A 46 -15.90 2.19 22.86
CA VAL A 46 -17.18 2.11 22.17
C VAL A 46 -17.06 2.77 20.80
N VAL A 47 -17.29 1.98 19.75
CA VAL A 47 -17.30 2.46 18.35
C VAL A 47 -18.68 2.27 17.74
N ARG A 48 -19.16 3.29 17.03
CA ARG A 48 -20.40 3.27 16.24
C ARG A 48 -20.12 3.75 14.81
N PHE A 49 -20.75 3.07 13.85
CA PHE A 49 -20.71 3.47 12.45
C PHE A 49 -22.02 4.13 12.08
N VAL A 50 -21.96 5.25 11.37
CA VAL A 50 -23.13 6.10 11.08
C VAL A 50 -23.12 6.49 9.62
N GLY A 51 -24.25 6.29 8.94
CA GLY A 51 -24.44 6.72 7.55
C GLY A 51 -25.10 8.09 7.48
N ILE A 52 -24.46 9.08 6.84
CA ILE A 52 -25.04 10.41 6.59
C ILE A 52 -24.66 10.85 5.17
N ASP A 53 -25.64 11.29 4.39
CA ASP A 53 -25.45 11.80 3.02
C ASP A 53 -24.64 10.85 2.10
N GLY A 54 -24.90 9.54 2.20
CA GLY A 54 -24.23 8.51 1.40
C GLY A 54 -22.78 8.21 1.82
N ARG A 55 -22.29 8.78 2.92
CA ARG A 55 -20.97 8.51 3.50
C ARG A 55 -21.12 7.81 4.83
N VAL A 56 -20.12 7.00 5.20
CA VAL A 56 -20.09 6.32 6.50
C VAL A 56 -18.97 6.90 7.37
N PHE A 57 -19.32 7.15 8.63
CA PHE A 57 -18.41 7.67 9.65
C PHE A 57 -18.21 6.64 10.75
N ALA A 58 -16.99 6.53 11.27
CA ALA A 58 -16.71 5.80 12.49
C ALA A 58 -16.55 6.80 13.65
N ILE A 59 -17.31 6.59 14.72
CA ILE A 59 -17.34 7.45 15.90
C ILE A 59 -16.87 6.62 17.09
N LYS A 60 -15.78 7.06 17.72
CA LYS A 60 -15.10 6.38 18.82
C LYS A 60 -15.20 7.23 20.09
N GLU A 61 -15.79 6.70 21.16
CA GLU A 61 -15.86 7.37 22.46
C GLU A 61 -14.56 7.18 23.24
N ILE A 62 -13.85 8.28 23.50
CA ILE A 62 -12.54 8.28 24.18
C ILE A 62 -12.32 9.56 24.98
N GLY A 63 -11.45 9.48 25.99
CA GLY A 63 -11.10 10.63 26.83
C GLY A 63 -10.64 11.84 26.00
N GLN A 64 -11.07 13.04 26.38
CA GLN A 64 -10.85 14.27 25.59
C GLN A 64 -9.40 14.50 25.17
N LYS A 65 -8.44 14.30 26.08
CA LYS A 65 -7.00 14.46 25.78
C LYS A 65 -6.53 13.48 24.71
N VAL A 66 -6.99 12.23 24.82
CA VAL A 66 -6.67 11.16 23.88
C VAL A 66 -7.30 11.44 22.52
N ALA A 67 -8.55 11.90 22.48
CA ALA A 67 -9.24 12.26 21.23
C ALA A 67 -8.49 13.32 20.42
N TYR A 68 -8.01 14.38 21.09
CA TYR A 68 -7.22 15.41 20.43
C TYR A 68 -5.85 14.91 19.97
N HIS A 69 -5.19 14.07 20.78
CA HIS A 69 -3.92 13.45 20.41
C HIS A 69 -4.08 12.58 19.15
N GLU A 70 -5.00 11.62 19.18
CA GLU A 70 -5.26 10.70 18.07
C GLU A 70 -5.70 11.46 16.81
N TYR A 71 -6.59 12.47 16.94
CA TYR A 71 -6.97 13.34 15.82
C TYR A 71 -5.78 14.05 15.19
N LYS A 72 -4.89 14.64 16.01
CA LYS A 72 -3.70 15.35 15.53
C LYS A 72 -2.74 14.38 14.84
N THR A 73 -2.44 13.25 15.48
CA THR A 73 -1.54 12.22 14.97
C THR A 73 -2.02 11.68 13.63
N LEU A 74 -3.28 11.25 13.53
CA LEU A 74 -3.86 10.78 12.27
C LEU A 74 -3.82 11.87 11.20
N ARG A 75 -4.07 13.15 11.55
CA ARG A 75 -4.05 14.25 10.57
C ARG A 75 -2.66 14.48 10.02
N ASP A 76 -1.65 14.45 10.88
CA ASP A 76 -0.26 14.63 10.48
C ASP A 76 0.24 13.42 9.66
N LEU A 77 -0.15 12.19 10.01
CA LEU A 77 0.09 10.99 9.21
C LEU A 77 -0.57 11.05 7.82
N ASN A 78 -1.83 11.49 7.72
CA ASN A 78 -2.52 11.66 6.44
C ASN A 78 -1.81 12.71 5.56
N ARG A 79 -1.31 13.81 6.14
CA ARG A 79 -0.52 14.83 5.42
C ARG A 79 0.78 14.26 4.85
N LEU A 80 1.37 13.28 5.52
CA LEU A 80 2.57 12.58 5.09
C LEU A 80 2.28 11.40 4.13
N GLY A 81 1.00 11.16 3.79
CA GLY A 81 0.60 10.06 2.90
C GLY A 81 0.63 8.68 3.54
N ALA A 82 0.57 8.60 4.88
CA ALA A 82 0.51 7.33 5.59
C ALA A 82 -0.84 6.62 5.32
N PRO A 83 -0.85 5.28 5.15
CA PRO A 83 -2.06 4.50 5.01
C PRO A 83 -2.80 4.41 6.37
N SER A 84 -3.66 5.38 6.64
CA SER A 84 -4.42 5.48 7.89
C SER A 84 -5.82 6.02 7.63
N VAL A 85 -6.73 5.77 8.56
CA VAL A 85 -8.08 6.35 8.50
C VAL A 85 -8.00 7.88 8.57
N ARG A 86 -8.91 8.56 7.88
CA ARG A 86 -8.93 10.02 7.83
C ARG A 86 -9.66 10.57 9.06
N PRO A 87 -9.02 11.38 9.91
CA PRO A 87 -9.70 12.03 11.02
C PRO A 87 -10.51 13.22 10.51
N LEU A 88 -11.71 13.37 11.05
CA LEU A 88 -12.70 14.32 10.55
C LEU A 88 -13.04 15.37 11.60
N ALA A 89 -13.31 14.97 12.84
CA ALA A 89 -13.58 15.89 13.94
C ALA A 89 -13.30 15.27 15.32
N VAL A 90 -13.18 16.13 16.32
CA VAL A 90 -13.30 15.78 17.75
C VAL A 90 -14.51 16.52 18.30
N ILE A 91 -15.35 15.78 19.05
CA ILE A 91 -16.56 16.27 19.69
C ILE A 91 -16.33 16.31 21.20
N THR A 92 -16.43 17.49 21.80
CA THR A 92 -16.24 17.70 23.23
C THR A 92 -17.40 18.49 23.82
N GLY A 93 -17.48 18.57 25.15
CA GLY A 93 -18.55 19.30 25.85
C GLY A 93 -19.92 18.65 25.68
N ARG A 94 -19.97 17.34 25.39
CA ARG A 94 -21.21 16.57 25.38
C ARG A 94 -21.77 16.47 26.79
N VAL A 95 -23.09 16.56 26.91
CA VAL A 95 -23.82 16.37 28.16
C VAL A 95 -25.06 15.54 27.90
N ASP A 96 -25.45 14.73 28.88
CA ASP A 96 -26.69 13.98 28.82
C ASP A 96 -27.93 14.84 29.10
N ALA A 97 -29.12 14.23 29.10
CA ALA A 97 -30.38 14.93 29.38
C ALA A 97 -30.47 15.53 30.79
N THR A 98 -29.64 15.08 31.73
CA THR A 98 -29.55 15.59 33.10
C THR A 98 -28.49 16.68 33.27
N GLY A 99 -27.67 16.91 32.24
CA GLY A 99 -26.57 17.87 32.24
C GLY A 99 -25.23 17.26 32.70
N GLU A 100 -25.16 15.94 32.90
CA GLU A 100 -23.93 15.26 33.29
C GLU A 100 -22.97 15.15 32.09
N PRO A 101 -21.66 15.38 32.26
CA PRO A 101 -20.69 15.31 31.17
C PRO A 101 -20.57 13.91 30.56
N LEU A 102 -20.60 13.84 29.24
CA LEU A 102 -20.31 12.62 28.47
C LEU A 102 -18.89 12.65 27.91
N THR A 103 -18.34 11.45 27.68
CA THR A 103 -17.01 11.26 27.09
C THR A 103 -16.91 11.95 25.72
N ALA A 104 -15.72 12.47 25.39
CA ALA A 104 -15.49 13.03 24.07
C ALA A 104 -15.58 11.95 22.98
N ALA A 105 -15.76 12.36 21.73
CA ALA A 105 -15.79 11.45 20.59
C ALA A 105 -14.79 11.87 19.51
N LEU A 106 -14.06 10.91 18.97
CA LEU A 106 -13.28 11.07 17.74
C LEU A 106 -14.14 10.57 16.57
N VAL A 107 -14.23 11.39 15.52
CA VAL A 107 -14.91 11.04 14.28
C VAL A 107 -13.87 10.84 13.19
N THR A 108 -13.89 9.67 12.56
CA THR A 108 -13.07 9.34 11.39
C THR A 108 -13.96 8.94 10.20
N GLU A 109 -13.43 9.09 9.00
CA GLU A 109 -14.05 8.56 7.79
C GLU A 109 -13.94 7.04 7.78
N HIS A 110 -15.04 6.34 7.48
CA HIS A 110 -14.97 4.90 7.28
C HIS A 110 -14.19 4.61 5.99
N LEU A 111 -13.23 3.69 6.08
CA LEU A 111 -12.48 3.24 4.92
C LEU A 111 -13.33 2.24 4.12
N GLU A 112 -13.82 2.66 2.96
CA GLU A 112 -14.64 1.82 2.09
C GLU A 112 -13.91 0.55 1.64
N PHE A 113 -14.67 -0.54 1.48
CA PHE A 113 -14.18 -1.87 1.07
C PHE A 113 -13.11 -2.47 2.00
N SER A 114 -12.99 -1.95 3.22
CA SER A 114 -12.10 -2.50 4.23
C SER A 114 -12.83 -3.42 5.21
N LEU A 115 -12.09 -4.37 5.77
CA LEU A 115 -12.60 -5.35 6.72
C LEU A 115 -11.69 -5.42 7.94
N PRO A 116 -12.25 -5.57 9.16
CA PRO A 116 -11.46 -5.96 10.32
C PRO A 116 -10.98 -7.40 10.14
N TYR A 117 -9.82 -7.74 10.70
CA TYR A 117 -9.20 -9.07 10.49
C TYR A 117 -10.16 -10.23 10.80
N ARG A 118 -10.97 -10.15 11.87
CA ARG A 118 -11.95 -11.19 12.21
C ARG A 118 -12.96 -11.46 11.11
N ALA A 119 -13.43 -10.41 10.42
CA ALA A 119 -14.35 -10.57 9.29
C ALA A 119 -13.67 -11.25 8.09
N VAL A 120 -12.37 -11.00 7.89
CA VAL A 120 -11.57 -11.67 6.85
C VAL A 120 -11.45 -13.17 7.13
N PHE A 121 -11.21 -13.55 8.39
CA PHE A 121 -11.12 -14.97 8.81
C PHE A 121 -12.48 -15.68 8.78
N SER A 122 -13.56 -15.01 9.19
CA SER A 122 -14.92 -15.58 9.10
C SER A 122 -15.33 -15.92 7.67
N GLN A 123 -14.80 -15.21 6.67
CA GLN A 123 -15.07 -15.47 5.25
C GLN A 123 -14.12 -16.50 4.63
N SER A 124 -12.93 -16.70 5.19
CA SER A 124 -11.94 -17.64 4.66
C SER A 124 -11.13 -18.30 5.79
N MET A 125 -11.42 -19.58 6.06
CA MET A 125 -10.73 -20.36 7.10
C MET A 125 -9.40 -20.96 6.64
N ARG A 126 -8.64 -20.26 5.78
CA ARG A 126 -7.38 -20.79 5.21
C ARG A 126 -6.15 -20.17 5.88
N SER A 127 -5.13 -20.97 6.15
CA SER A 127 -3.83 -20.52 6.68
C SER A 127 -3.17 -19.47 5.79
N GLU A 128 -3.28 -19.62 4.46
CA GLU A 128 -2.78 -18.65 3.47
C GLU A 128 -3.34 -17.24 3.65
N THR A 129 -4.57 -17.10 4.17
CA THR A 129 -5.15 -15.79 4.46
C THR A 129 -4.43 -15.12 5.63
N ALA A 130 -4.12 -15.87 6.68
CA ALA A 130 -3.36 -15.35 7.81
C ALA A 130 -1.98 -14.84 7.36
N THR A 131 -1.27 -15.65 6.59
CA THR A 131 0.04 -15.29 6.02
C THR A 131 -0.03 -13.99 5.22
N ARG A 132 -1.02 -13.83 4.35
CA ARG A 132 -1.19 -12.60 3.55
C ARG A 132 -1.55 -11.37 4.40
N LEU A 133 -2.33 -11.54 5.46
CA LEU A 133 -2.63 -10.44 6.40
C LEU A 133 -1.38 -10.01 7.17
N ILE A 134 -0.55 -10.96 7.62
CA ILE A 134 0.72 -10.65 8.29
C ILE A 134 1.67 -9.93 7.34
N ASP A 135 1.78 -10.39 6.09
CA ASP A 135 2.61 -9.72 5.08
C ASP A 135 2.13 -8.28 4.83
N SER A 136 0.82 -8.07 4.73
CA SER A 136 0.21 -6.74 4.61
C SER A 136 0.48 -5.85 5.84
N LEU A 137 0.45 -6.40 7.05
CA LEU A 137 0.76 -5.66 8.28
C LEU A 137 2.25 -5.31 8.35
N ALA A 138 3.14 -6.20 7.89
CA ALA A 138 4.58 -5.92 7.80
C ALA A 138 4.83 -4.70 6.90
N VAL A 139 4.19 -4.67 5.73
CA VAL A 139 4.25 -3.56 4.78
C VAL A 139 3.74 -2.27 5.43
N LEU A 140 2.58 -2.31 6.09
CA LEU A 140 2.04 -1.16 6.82
C LEU A 140 3.04 -0.63 7.86
N LEU A 141 3.60 -1.52 8.69
CA LEU A 141 4.52 -1.15 9.77
C LEU A 141 5.80 -0.49 9.21
N VAL A 142 6.39 -1.08 8.17
CA VAL A 142 7.55 -0.51 7.47
C VAL A 142 7.24 0.90 6.94
N ARG A 143 6.08 1.08 6.29
CA ARG A 143 5.67 2.40 5.77
C ARG A 143 5.57 3.45 6.88
N LEU A 144 5.00 3.08 8.02
CA LEU A 144 4.92 3.97 9.17
C LEU A 144 6.31 4.31 9.72
N HIS A 145 7.19 3.32 9.83
CA HIS A 145 8.57 3.51 10.32
C HIS A 145 9.42 4.38 9.36
N LEU A 146 9.21 4.29 8.04
CA LEU A 146 9.86 5.17 7.05
C LEU A 146 9.40 6.65 7.18
N LEU A 147 8.23 6.89 7.77
CA LEU A 147 7.74 8.23 8.12
C LEU A 147 8.20 8.70 9.51
N ASN A 148 9.12 7.96 10.15
CA ASN A 148 9.55 8.14 11.54
C ASN A 148 8.41 8.03 12.57
N PHE A 149 7.33 7.30 12.26
CA PHE A 149 6.24 7.09 13.20
C PHE A 149 6.52 5.87 14.07
N PHE A 150 6.47 6.04 15.39
CA PHE A 150 6.39 4.93 16.34
C PHE A 150 4.90 4.64 16.61
N TRP A 151 4.46 3.39 16.49
CA TRP A 151 3.05 3.02 16.64
C TRP A 151 2.70 2.69 18.10
N GLY A 152 3.45 1.84 18.78
CA GLY A 152 3.29 1.53 20.19
C GLY A 152 2.12 0.61 20.56
N ASP A 153 1.28 0.21 19.60
CA ASP A 153 0.18 -0.77 19.81
C ASP A 153 -0.13 -1.51 18.50
N VAL A 154 0.91 -2.08 17.88
CA VAL A 154 0.81 -2.79 16.61
C VAL A 154 0.00 -4.09 16.80
N SER A 155 -1.13 -4.22 16.08
CA SER A 155 -2.00 -5.40 16.18
C SER A 155 -2.88 -5.55 14.93
N LEU A 156 -3.44 -6.75 14.72
CA LEU A 156 -4.46 -6.98 13.70
C LEU A 156 -5.75 -6.24 14.02
N SER A 157 -6.09 -6.06 15.30
CA SER A 157 -7.28 -5.34 15.76
C SER A 157 -7.21 -3.83 15.46
N ASN A 158 -6.01 -3.25 15.48
CA ASN A 158 -5.78 -1.84 15.16
C ASN A 158 -5.53 -1.59 13.65
N THR A 159 -5.74 -2.61 12.82
CA THR A 159 -5.52 -2.57 11.36
C THR A 159 -6.80 -2.93 10.60
N LEU A 160 -7.14 -2.13 9.59
CA LEU A 160 -8.14 -2.50 8.59
C LEU A 160 -7.47 -3.01 7.31
N PHE A 161 -8.07 -4.03 6.71
CA PHE A 161 -7.55 -4.66 5.51
C PHE A 161 -8.50 -4.45 4.33
N ARG A 162 -7.98 -3.89 3.25
CA ARG A 162 -8.66 -3.81 1.96
C ARG A 162 -8.12 -4.92 1.06
N ARG A 163 -9.00 -5.67 0.39
CA ARG A 163 -8.58 -6.68 -0.59
C ARG A 163 -7.96 -5.99 -1.80
N ASP A 164 -6.86 -6.53 -2.29
CA ASP A 164 -6.14 -6.01 -3.45
C ASP A 164 -5.67 -7.16 -4.34
N ALA A 165 -6.47 -7.51 -5.35
CA ALA A 165 -6.33 -8.70 -6.19
C ALA A 165 -6.08 -9.96 -5.33
N ASP A 166 -4.88 -10.53 -5.39
CA ASP A 166 -4.49 -11.74 -4.65
C ASP A 166 -3.94 -11.47 -3.23
N SER A 167 -3.89 -10.19 -2.82
CA SER A 167 -3.25 -9.70 -1.60
C SER A 167 -4.17 -8.80 -0.74
N PHE A 168 -3.59 -8.20 0.30
CA PHE A 168 -4.25 -7.22 1.16
C PHE A 168 -3.40 -5.96 1.31
N SER A 169 -4.08 -4.83 1.47
CA SER A 169 -3.51 -3.55 1.90
C SER A 169 -3.98 -3.21 3.31
N GLY A 170 -3.02 -2.91 4.20
CA GLY A 170 -3.28 -2.59 5.60
C GLY A 170 -3.35 -1.09 5.84
N TYR A 171 -4.27 -0.67 6.71
CA TYR A 171 -4.48 0.72 7.10
C TYR A 171 -4.54 0.85 8.62
N LEU A 172 -3.79 1.81 9.15
CA LEU A 172 -3.79 2.19 10.56
C LEU A 172 -5.12 2.81 10.96
N VAL A 173 -5.77 2.28 12.01
CA VAL A 173 -7.02 2.83 12.54
C VAL A 173 -6.81 3.54 13.87
N ASP A 174 -6.01 2.94 14.76
CA ASP A 174 -5.79 3.45 16.11
C ASP A 174 -4.35 3.96 16.26
N ALA A 175 -4.23 5.27 16.43
CA ALA A 175 -2.96 5.97 16.64
C ALA A 175 -2.84 6.55 18.07
N GLU A 176 -3.65 6.07 19.02
CA GLU A 176 -3.72 6.56 20.40
C GLU A 176 -2.37 6.55 21.11
N THR A 177 -1.58 5.48 20.96
CA THR A 177 -0.27 5.30 21.60
C THR A 177 0.90 5.76 20.75
N GLY A 178 0.64 6.14 19.49
CA GLY A 178 1.66 6.44 18.51
C GLY A 178 2.18 7.87 18.56
N GLU A 179 3.39 8.06 18.05
CA GLU A 179 4.09 9.34 18.05
C GLU A 179 5.02 9.48 16.84
N LEU A 180 4.92 10.60 16.12
CA LEU A 180 5.91 11.00 15.11
C LEU A 180 7.20 11.45 15.79
N GLN A 181 8.31 10.78 15.49
CA GLN A 181 9.63 11.10 15.99
C GLN A 181 10.39 11.99 14.99
N PRO A 182 11.29 12.88 15.44
CA PRO A 182 12.22 13.57 14.54
C PRO A 182 13.09 12.59 13.73
N LYS A 183 13.51 11.50 14.39
CA LYS A 183 14.17 10.34 13.79
C LYS A 183 13.78 9.12 14.60
N LEU A 184 13.18 8.12 13.97
CA LEU A 184 12.83 6.87 14.64
C LEU A 184 14.12 6.06 14.89
N SER A 185 14.37 5.70 16.15
CA SER A 185 15.51 4.88 16.52
C SER A 185 15.24 3.40 16.25
N ASP A 186 16.31 2.63 16.00
CA ASP A 186 16.20 1.18 15.83
C ASP A 186 15.58 0.50 17.05
N GLN A 187 15.88 0.98 18.27
CA GLN A 187 15.29 0.41 19.48
C GLN A 187 13.77 0.54 19.51
N ARG A 188 13.22 1.72 19.16
CA ARG A 188 11.75 1.92 19.12
C ARG A 188 11.12 1.15 17.98
N ARG A 189 11.78 1.13 16.83
CA ARG A 189 11.37 0.39 15.63
C ARG A 189 11.26 -1.11 15.91
N LEU A 190 12.28 -1.71 16.51
CA LEU A 190 12.30 -3.14 16.86
C LEU A 190 11.34 -3.45 18.02
N TYR A 191 11.08 -2.49 18.91
CA TYR A 191 10.06 -2.63 19.94
C TYR A 191 8.65 -2.77 19.35
N ASP A 192 8.29 -1.97 18.34
CA ASP A 192 7.03 -2.12 17.61
C ASP A 192 6.89 -3.50 16.94
N VAL A 193 7.98 -4.04 16.41
CA VAL A 193 8.02 -5.38 15.79
C VAL A 193 7.80 -6.47 16.83
N ASP A 194 8.37 -6.33 18.02
CA ASP A 194 8.19 -7.28 19.11
C ASP A 194 6.75 -7.24 19.66
N ILE A 195 6.18 -6.05 19.83
CA ILE A 195 4.75 -5.85 20.16
C ILE A 195 3.87 -6.55 19.11
N ALA A 196 4.13 -6.29 17.83
CA ALA A 196 3.37 -6.88 16.73
C ALA A 196 3.36 -8.40 16.84
N ARG A 197 4.53 -9.03 17.01
CA ARG A 197 4.66 -10.48 17.15
C ARG A 197 3.79 -11.02 18.29
N VAL A 198 3.90 -10.45 19.49
CA VAL A 198 3.14 -10.93 20.66
C VAL A 198 1.64 -10.74 20.48
N ASN A 199 1.21 -9.58 20.00
CA ASN A 199 -0.19 -9.27 19.79
C ASN A 199 -0.82 -10.17 18.72
N ILE A 200 -0.14 -10.36 17.58
CA ILE A 200 -0.59 -11.24 16.49
C ILE A 200 -0.78 -12.67 17.01
N ILE A 201 0.18 -13.21 17.77
CA ILE A 201 0.07 -14.58 18.32
C ILE A 201 -1.19 -14.69 19.20
N GLY A 202 -1.40 -13.72 20.10
CA GLY A 202 -2.59 -13.69 20.95
C GLY A 202 -3.88 -13.62 20.14
N GLU A 203 -3.95 -12.74 19.14
CA GLU A 203 -5.13 -12.57 18.28
C GLU A 203 -5.43 -13.81 17.43
N LEU A 204 -4.40 -14.52 16.96
CA LEU A 204 -4.56 -15.80 16.24
C LEU A 204 -5.04 -16.92 17.18
N MET A 205 -4.50 -17.01 18.40
CA MET A 205 -4.96 -17.97 19.42
C MET A 205 -6.42 -17.72 19.83
N ASP A 206 -6.83 -16.45 19.90
CA ASP A 206 -8.22 -16.07 20.12
C ASP A 206 -9.13 -16.50 18.97
N LEU A 207 -8.66 -16.40 17.72
CA LEU A 207 -9.40 -16.89 16.54
C LEU A 207 -9.54 -18.42 16.57
N GLN A 208 -8.50 -19.15 16.98
CA GLN A 208 -8.57 -20.61 17.15
C GLN A 208 -9.58 -21.00 18.22
N SER A 209 -9.53 -20.33 19.38
CA SER A 209 -10.49 -20.53 20.47
C SER A 209 -11.93 -20.22 20.04
N GLY A 210 -12.10 -19.20 19.18
CA GLY A 210 -13.38 -18.82 18.58
C GLY A 210 -13.82 -19.70 17.39
N LYS A 211 -13.08 -20.74 17.02
CA LYS A 211 -13.34 -21.61 15.86
C LYS A 211 -13.39 -20.87 14.51
N LEU A 212 -12.72 -19.72 14.42
CA LEU A 212 -12.57 -18.94 13.19
C LEU A 212 -11.26 -19.26 12.46
N LEU A 213 -10.32 -19.93 13.13
CA LEU A 213 -9.07 -20.42 12.57
C LEU A 213 -8.90 -21.90 12.96
N SER A 214 -8.35 -22.70 12.05
CA SER A 214 -8.09 -24.12 12.35
C SER A 214 -7.10 -24.27 13.52
N PRO A 215 -7.33 -25.20 14.46
CA PRO A 215 -6.40 -25.48 15.54
C PRO A 215 -5.05 -26.02 15.06
N ASP A 216 -4.98 -26.55 13.83
CA ASP A 216 -3.74 -27.07 13.24
C ASP A 216 -2.79 -25.96 12.75
N VAL A 217 -3.25 -24.71 12.74
CA VAL A 217 -2.44 -23.56 12.33
C VAL A 217 -1.48 -23.18 13.46
N ASP A 218 -0.19 -23.11 13.17
CA ASP A 218 0.80 -22.65 14.15
C ASP A 218 0.76 -21.11 14.25
N ALA A 219 0.09 -20.61 15.28
CA ALA A 219 0.00 -19.18 15.56
C ALA A 219 1.38 -18.56 15.87
N ILE A 220 2.30 -19.31 16.46
CA ILE A 220 3.66 -18.84 16.80
C ILE A 220 4.48 -18.71 15.53
N GLU A 221 4.43 -19.70 14.64
CA GLU A 221 5.10 -19.64 13.33
C GLU A 221 4.62 -18.43 12.51
N ILE A 222 3.29 -18.25 12.39
CA ILE A 222 2.72 -17.11 11.67
C ILE A 222 3.06 -15.79 12.36
N GLY A 223 3.03 -15.75 13.69
CA GLY A 223 3.45 -14.59 14.47
C GLY A 223 4.90 -14.22 14.23
N ASN A 224 5.82 -15.19 14.21
CA ASN A 224 7.26 -14.97 13.96
C ASN A 224 7.53 -14.42 12.56
N ARG A 225 6.70 -14.79 11.58
CA ARG A 225 6.80 -14.29 10.20
C ARG A 225 6.78 -12.76 10.11
N ILE A 226 6.06 -12.05 11.01
CA ILE A 226 6.05 -10.58 10.99
C ILE A 226 7.47 -10.02 11.15
N VAL A 227 8.29 -10.65 11.99
CA VAL A 227 9.66 -10.22 12.29
C VAL A 227 10.55 -10.45 11.07
N GLU A 228 10.47 -11.64 10.48
CA GLU A 228 11.24 -12.00 9.29
C GLU A 228 10.90 -11.09 8.11
N LYS A 229 9.61 -10.96 7.82
CA LYS A 229 9.13 -10.14 6.71
C LYS A 229 9.48 -8.67 6.93
N TYR A 230 9.22 -8.14 8.12
CA TYR A 230 9.54 -6.76 8.45
C TYR A 230 11.04 -6.47 8.33
N THR A 231 11.90 -7.38 8.83
CA THR A 231 13.36 -7.20 8.78
C THR A 231 13.87 -7.21 7.35
N LEU A 232 13.44 -8.20 6.55
CA LEU A 232 13.77 -8.29 5.13
C LEU A 232 13.32 -7.04 4.37
N LEU A 233 12.08 -6.61 4.58
CA LEU A 233 11.56 -5.39 3.96
C LEU A 233 12.39 -4.17 4.36
N TRP A 234 12.66 -3.99 5.66
CA TRP A 234 13.39 -2.84 6.17
C TRP A 234 14.81 -2.77 5.59
N GLU A 235 15.53 -3.89 5.57
CA GLU A 235 16.87 -3.98 4.99
C GLU A 235 16.84 -3.63 3.50
N GLU A 236 15.95 -4.26 2.72
CA GLU A 236 15.84 -3.99 1.27
C GLU A 236 15.47 -2.54 0.95
N LEU A 237 14.72 -1.87 1.83
CA LEU A 237 14.27 -0.48 1.63
C LEU A 237 15.25 0.57 2.17
N THR A 238 16.10 0.22 3.14
CA THR A 238 17.01 1.18 3.81
C THR A 238 18.49 0.93 3.54
N ALA A 239 18.86 -0.22 2.95
CA ALA A 239 20.23 -0.49 2.57
C ALA A 239 20.73 0.51 1.52
N GLU A 240 21.96 0.99 1.67
CA GLU A 240 22.65 1.71 0.62
C GLU A 240 23.34 0.69 -0.29
N GLN A 241 23.21 0.84 -1.61
CA GLN A 241 23.89 -0.05 -2.56
C GLN A 241 24.86 0.76 -3.42
N THR A 242 26.14 0.36 -3.37
CA THR A 242 27.15 0.83 -4.31
C THR A 242 27.10 -0.02 -5.56
N ILE A 243 27.08 0.64 -6.72
CA ILE A 243 26.95 0.03 -8.04
C ILE A 243 28.15 0.48 -8.87
N GLY A 244 28.80 -0.49 -9.51
CA GLY A 244 29.87 -0.22 -10.46
C GLY A 244 29.35 0.43 -11.75
N PRO A 245 30.22 1.05 -12.58
CA PRO A 245 29.83 1.70 -13.83
C PRO A 245 29.06 0.80 -14.82
N ASP A 246 29.28 -0.52 -14.79
CA ASP A 246 28.66 -1.49 -15.71
C ASP A 246 27.63 -2.41 -15.01
N GLU A 247 27.17 -2.02 -13.82
CA GLU A 247 26.29 -2.84 -12.97
C GLU A 247 24.88 -2.26 -12.82
N HIS A 248 24.42 -1.45 -13.78
CA HIS A 248 23.08 -0.84 -13.75
C HIS A 248 21.94 -1.86 -13.61
N TRP A 249 22.10 -3.07 -14.15
CA TRP A 249 21.20 -4.21 -13.94
C TRP A 249 20.93 -4.53 -12.44
N LYS A 250 21.85 -4.21 -11.52
CA LYS A 250 21.64 -4.37 -10.07
C LYS A 250 20.59 -3.41 -9.53
N VAL A 251 20.44 -2.22 -10.12
CA VAL A 251 19.33 -1.29 -9.80
C VAL A 251 18.02 -1.97 -10.16
N GLN A 252 17.91 -2.48 -11.38
CA GLN A 252 16.69 -3.14 -11.85
C GLN A 252 16.36 -4.37 -11.01
N GLN A 253 17.35 -5.21 -10.70
CA GLN A 253 17.17 -6.38 -9.82
C GLN A 253 16.64 -5.97 -8.43
N ARG A 254 17.14 -4.87 -7.87
CA ARG A 254 16.66 -4.35 -6.59
C ARG A 254 15.24 -3.80 -6.69
N ILE A 255 14.92 -3.07 -7.76
CA ILE A 255 13.56 -2.60 -8.04
C ILE A 255 12.59 -3.78 -8.15
N ASP A 256 12.98 -4.86 -8.82
CA ASP A 256 12.15 -6.05 -8.98
C ASP A 256 11.93 -6.79 -7.66
N LYS A 257 12.97 -6.85 -6.80
CA LYS A 257 12.79 -7.32 -5.41
C LYS A 257 11.79 -6.46 -4.65
N LEU A 258 11.89 -5.14 -4.73
CA LEU A 258 10.93 -4.22 -4.07
C LEU A 258 9.51 -4.42 -4.61
N ASN A 259 9.35 -4.59 -5.92
CA ASN A 259 8.06 -4.86 -6.56
C ASN A 259 7.46 -6.19 -6.11
N ALA A 260 8.28 -7.25 -6.00
CA ALA A 260 7.86 -8.56 -5.47
C ALA A 260 7.46 -8.49 -3.98
N LEU A 261 7.99 -7.49 -3.27
CA LEU A 261 7.65 -7.18 -1.89
C LEU A 261 6.44 -6.25 -1.75
N GLY A 262 5.82 -5.83 -2.86
CA GLY A 262 4.63 -4.96 -2.89
C GLY A 262 4.93 -3.46 -2.78
N PHE A 263 6.18 -3.06 -2.97
CA PHE A 263 6.60 -1.65 -2.98
C PHE A 263 6.81 -1.17 -4.42
N ASP A 264 6.46 0.09 -4.67
CA ASP A 264 6.78 0.83 -5.88
C ASP A 264 8.04 1.71 -5.65
N VAL A 265 8.69 2.13 -6.72
CA VAL A 265 9.86 3.00 -6.65
C VAL A 265 9.41 4.44 -6.82
N GLY A 266 9.68 5.26 -5.81
CA GLY A 266 9.23 6.66 -5.78
C GLY A 266 10.23 7.61 -6.41
N GLU A 267 11.49 7.55 -5.98
CA GLU A 267 12.58 8.39 -6.49
C GLU A 267 13.88 7.59 -6.42
N LEU A 268 14.63 7.57 -7.52
CA LEU A 268 15.99 7.03 -7.56
C LEU A 268 16.99 8.19 -7.55
N LYS A 269 17.94 8.16 -6.61
CA LYS A 269 19.07 9.10 -6.58
C LYS A 269 20.36 8.34 -6.78
N LEU A 270 21.09 8.66 -7.84
CA LEU A 270 22.50 8.27 -7.97
C LEU A 270 23.38 9.38 -7.42
N THR A 271 24.32 9.00 -6.56
CA THR A 271 25.42 9.86 -6.14
C THR A 271 26.70 9.26 -6.71
N SER A 272 27.44 10.02 -7.52
CA SER A 272 28.75 9.59 -7.99
C SER A 272 29.82 10.02 -7.00
N SER A 273 30.69 9.10 -6.60
CA SER A 273 31.89 9.34 -5.79
C SER A 273 33.13 8.79 -6.49
N ASP A 274 34.32 9.11 -5.97
CA ASP A 274 35.59 8.59 -6.48
C ASP A 274 35.72 7.05 -6.36
N GLU A 275 34.85 6.40 -5.57
CA GLU A 275 34.81 4.95 -5.34
C GLU A 275 33.74 4.22 -6.18
N GLY A 276 32.88 4.94 -6.93
CA GLY A 276 31.80 4.37 -7.74
C GLY A 276 30.51 5.19 -7.72
N GLN A 277 29.40 4.63 -8.18
CA GLN A 277 28.07 5.26 -8.08
C GLN A 277 27.28 4.60 -6.95
N SER A 278 26.78 5.37 -5.98
CA SER A 278 25.83 4.87 -4.98
C SER A 278 24.40 5.15 -5.43
N VAL A 279 23.51 4.18 -5.24
CA VAL A 279 22.08 4.33 -5.55
C VAL A 279 21.27 4.31 -4.27
N HIS A 280 20.57 5.41 -4.04
CA HIS A 280 19.55 5.50 -3.01
C HIS A 280 18.18 5.40 -3.65
N ILE A 281 17.47 4.32 -3.34
CA ILE A 281 16.10 4.11 -3.77
C ILE A 281 15.19 4.61 -2.66
N ARG A 282 14.30 5.55 -2.99
CA ARG A 282 13.21 5.93 -2.09
C ARG A 282 11.95 5.16 -2.47
N PRO A 283 11.60 4.11 -1.72
CA PRO A 283 10.40 3.34 -2.01
C PRO A 283 9.15 4.16 -1.70
N ARG A 284 8.07 3.84 -2.40
CA ARG A 284 6.71 4.30 -2.10
C ARG A 284 5.74 3.13 -2.24
N VAL A 285 4.55 3.26 -1.70
CA VAL A 285 3.47 2.31 -1.97
C VAL A 285 2.33 3.08 -2.57
N VAL A 286 1.74 2.53 -3.62
CA VAL A 286 0.76 3.20 -4.45
C VAL A 286 -0.52 2.38 -4.49
N ASP A 287 -1.66 3.05 -4.63
CA ASP A 287 -2.96 2.38 -4.75
C ASP A 287 -3.08 1.60 -6.07
N ALA A 288 -4.00 0.64 -6.10
CA ALA A 288 -4.37 -0.06 -7.34
C ALA A 288 -4.75 0.92 -8.46
N GLY A 289 -4.28 0.65 -9.68
CA GLY A 289 -4.49 1.51 -10.85
C GLY A 289 -3.69 2.82 -10.82
N HIS A 290 -2.75 2.99 -9.87
CA HIS A 290 -1.88 4.16 -9.82
C HIS A 290 -0.91 4.18 -10.99
N HIS A 291 -0.26 3.05 -11.29
CA HIS A 291 0.77 3.01 -12.31
C HIS A 291 0.17 3.25 -13.69
N HIS A 292 -0.96 2.61 -13.99
CA HIS A 292 -1.71 2.84 -15.22
C HIS A 292 -2.07 4.33 -15.38
N ARG A 293 -2.71 4.95 -14.37
CA ARG A 293 -3.07 6.39 -14.42
C ARG A 293 -1.86 7.32 -14.51
N ALA A 294 -0.76 6.96 -13.85
CA ALA A 294 0.47 7.75 -13.86
C ALA A 294 1.16 7.69 -15.22
N LEU A 295 1.32 6.49 -15.80
CA LEU A 295 1.94 6.30 -17.11
C LEU A 295 1.08 6.93 -18.21
N MET A 296 -0.23 6.71 -18.20
CA MET A 296 -1.14 7.31 -19.18
C MET A 296 -1.04 8.84 -19.18
N ARG A 297 -0.97 9.48 -17.99
CA ARG A 297 -0.79 10.93 -17.88
C ARG A 297 0.56 11.42 -18.41
N LEU A 298 1.63 10.63 -18.25
CA LEU A 298 2.99 11.01 -18.62
C LEU A 298 3.31 10.75 -20.10
N THR A 299 2.73 9.70 -20.69
CA THR A 299 3.14 9.14 -21.99
C THR A 299 2.00 8.96 -22.97
N GLY A 300 0.75 8.87 -22.50
CA GLY A 300 -0.40 8.49 -23.31
C GLY A 300 -0.48 6.98 -23.63
N LEU A 301 0.39 6.16 -23.05
CA LEU A 301 0.33 4.70 -23.20
C LEU A 301 -0.76 4.11 -22.29
N ASP A 302 -1.71 3.42 -22.92
CA ASP A 302 -2.77 2.65 -22.25
C ASP A 302 -2.31 1.18 -22.16
N VAL A 303 -1.95 0.75 -20.95
CA VAL A 303 -1.34 -0.55 -20.67
C VAL A 303 -1.82 -1.11 -19.34
N GLN A 304 -1.65 -2.41 -19.12
CA GLN A 304 -2.03 -3.04 -17.85
C GLN A 304 -1.15 -2.55 -16.69
N GLU A 305 -1.65 -2.64 -15.44
CA GLU A 305 -0.98 -2.08 -14.25
C GLU A 305 0.46 -2.56 -14.07
N ASN A 306 0.73 -3.85 -14.30
CA ASN A 306 2.08 -4.41 -14.18
C ASN A 306 3.04 -3.93 -15.28
N GLN A 307 2.54 -3.78 -16.52
CA GLN A 307 3.29 -3.21 -17.63
C GLN A 307 3.59 -1.73 -17.35
N ALA A 308 2.60 -0.99 -16.85
CA ALA A 308 2.75 0.41 -16.49
C ALA A 308 3.83 0.61 -15.42
N ARG A 309 3.83 -0.23 -14.38
CA ARG A 309 4.83 -0.21 -13.31
C ARG A 309 6.25 -0.43 -13.85
N ARG A 310 6.45 -1.44 -14.70
CA ARG A 310 7.76 -1.73 -15.31
C ARG A 310 8.27 -0.58 -16.17
N ILE A 311 7.41 -0.01 -17.03
CA ILE A 311 7.78 1.14 -17.87
C ILE A 311 8.13 2.36 -17.02
N LEU A 312 7.35 2.66 -15.98
CA LEU A 312 7.64 3.77 -15.06
C LEU A 312 8.99 3.58 -14.34
N ASN A 313 9.31 2.35 -13.93
CA ASN A 313 10.61 2.03 -13.34
C ASN A 313 11.76 2.24 -14.33
N ALA A 314 11.58 1.87 -15.60
CA ALA A 314 12.58 2.13 -16.64
C ALA A 314 12.82 3.64 -16.88
N ILE A 315 11.75 4.45 -16.88
CA ILE A 315 11.85 5.92 -16.98
C ILE A 315 12.57 6.51 -15.76
N GLU A 316 12.26 6.03 -14.55
CA GLU A 316 12.94 6.44 -13.32
C GLU A 316 14.43 6.10 -13.36
N THR A 317 14.79 4.88 -13.78
CA THR A 317 16.18 4.46 -13.94
C THR A 317 16.91 5.33 -14.98
N TYR A 318 16.28 5.61 -16.12
CA TYR A 318 16.84 6.51 -17.14
C TYR A 318 17.11 7.90 -16.59
N ARG A 319 16.16 8.48 -15.85
CA ARG A 319 16.31 9.79 -15.18
C ARG A 319 17.51 9.82 -14.25
N ALA A 320 17.64 8.74 -13.48
CA ALA A 320 18.65 8.62 -12.46
C ALA A 320 20.06 8.56 -13.10
N ILE A 321 20.23 7.73 -14.14
CA ILE A 321 21.51 7.55 -14.86
C ILE A 321 21.96 8.86 -15.52
N HIS A 322 21.04 9.59 -16.15
CA HIS A 322 21.36 10.85 -16.84
C HIS A 322 21.52 12.05 -15.89
N SER A 323 21.52 11.81 -14.57
CA SER A 323 21.73 12.81 -13.51
C SER A 323 20.79 14.03 -13.58
N ASP A 324 19.62 13.85 -14.18
CA ASP A 324 18.67 14.94 -14.48
C ASP A 324 17.53 15.04 -13.46
N SER A 325 17.90 14.90 -12.19
CA SER A 325 16.97 14.84 -11.04
C SER A 325 16.11 16.09 -10.84
N HIS A 326 16.45 17.22 -11.49
CA HIS A 326 15.74 18.48 -11.36
C HIS A 326 14.70 18.71 -12.47
N ARG A 327 14.69 17.90 -13.53
CA ARG A 327 13.73 18.04 -14.64
C ARG A 327 12.37 17.42 -14.30
N PRO A 328 11.24 18.02 -14.73
CA PRO A 328 9.92 17.42 -14.54
C PRO A 328 9.83 16.03 -15.17
N MET A 329 9.14 15.11 -14.48
CA MET A 329 8.99 13.73 -14.93
C MET A 329 8.36 13.59 -16.33
N SER A 330 7.45 14.50 -16.70
CA SER A 330 6.84 14.51 -18.02
C SER A 330 7.85 14.72 -19.16
N THR A 331 8.86 15.57 -18.94
CA THR A 331 9.91 15.81 -19.93
C THR A 331 10.79 14.59 -20.09
N ILE A 332 11.17 13.95 -18.97
CA ILE A 332 12.00 12.74 -18.99
C ILE A 332 11.27 11.57 -19.65
N ALA A 333 9.97 11.41 -19.35
CA ALA A 333 9.16 10.37 -19.97
C ALA A 333 9.09 10.54 -21.50
N HIS A 334 8.91 11.76 -22.01
CA HIS A 334 8.87 12.02 -23.45
C HIS A 334 10.21 11.77 -24.15
N GLU A 335 11.31 12.19 -23.51
CA GLU A 335 12.67 11.94 -23.99
C GLU A 335 12.97 10.44 -24.05
N TRP A 336 12.63 9.71 -22.98
CA TRP A 336 12.78 8.27 -22.92
C TRP A 336 11.95 7.55 -23.98
N LEU A 337 10.71 8.00 -24.26
CA LEU A 337 9.91 7.44 -25.35
C LEU A 337 10.63 7.58 -26.70
N THR A 338 11.14 8.77 -26.98
CA THR A 338 11.78 9.10 -28.27
C THR A 338 13.11 8.36 -28.47
N HIS A 339 13.90 8.23 -27.40
CA HIS A 339 15.27 7.72 -27.51
C HIS A 339 15.40 6.24 -27.17
N ILE A 340 14.47 5.66 -26.42
CA ILE A 340 14.56 4.28 -25.94
C ILE A 340 13.38 3.46 -26.44
N PHE A 341 12.14 3.91 -26.18
CA PHE A 341 10.94 3.13 -26.51
C PHE A 341 10.74 2.95 -28.02
N GLU A 342 10.67 4.04 -28.78
CA GLU A 342 10.42 4.02 -30.23
C GLU A 342 11.53 3.28 -31.00
N PRO A 343 12.84 3.52 -30.75
CA PRO A 343 13.91 2.80 -31.45
C PRO A 343 13.91 1.29 -31.15
N THR A 344 13.60 0.91 -29.90
CA THR A 344 13.53 -0.52 -29.52
C THR A 344 12.44 -1.23 -30.30
N LEU A 345 11.28 -0.59 -30.47
CA LEU A 345 10.19 -1.14 -31.27
C LEU A 345 10.51 -1.18 -32.76
N ALA A 346 11.21 -0.16 -33.28
CA ALA A 346 11.64 -0.12 -34.67
C ALA A 346 12.66 -1.23 -35.02
N ALA A 347 13.39 -1.74 -34.02
CA ALA A 347 14.31 -2.86 -34.20
C ALA A 347 13.60 -4.22 -34.36
N ILE A 348 12.31 -4.30 -34.02
CA ILE A 348 11.52 -5.53 -34.14
C ILE A 348 11.08 -5.72 -35.60
N PRO A 349 11.31 -6.91 -36.21
CA PRO A 349 10.89 -7.16 -37.58
C PRO A 349 9.39 -6.93 -37.78
N GLN A 350 9.03 -6.30 -38.90
CA GLN A 350 7.64 -5.93 -39.23
C GLN A 350 6.68 -7.14 -39.27
N GLU A 351 7.20 -8.34 -39.51
CA GLU A 351 6.42 -9.59 -39.48
C GLU A 351 5.90 -9.99 -38.09
N TYR A 352 6.49 -9.46 -37.02
CA TYR A 352 6.06 -9.70 -35.64
C TYR A 352 5.43 -8.47 -34.97
N SER A 353 5.55 -7.28 -35.55
CA SER A 353 5.03 -6.04 -34.94
C SER A 353 3.49 -5.98 -34.86
N ALA A 354 2.80 -6.77 -35.67
CA ALA A 354 1.34 -6.90 -35.65
C ALA A 354 0.82 -7.94 -34.63
N ARG A 355 1.70 -8.76 -34.05
CA ARG A 355 1.29 -9.93 -33.23
C ARG A 355 1.04 -9.61 -31.77
N LEU A 356 1.56 -8.49 -31.27
CA LEU A 356 1.50 -8.05 -29.88
C LEU A 356 1.35 -6.54 -29.82
N GLN A 357 0.70 -6.03 -28.77
CA GLN A 357 0.68 -4.58 -28.54
C GLN A 357 2.11 -4.03 -28.31
N PRO A 358 2.45 -2.82 -28.82
CA PRO A 358 3.80 -2.26 -28.70
C PRO A 358 4.35 -2.23 -27.26
N ALA A 359 3.50 -1.88 -26.29
CA ALA A 359 3.91 -1.89 -24.88
C ALA A 359 4.23 -3.29 -24.34
N GLN A 360 3.54 -4.32 -24.83
CA GLN A 360 3.79 -5.72 -24.45
C GLN A 360 5.13 -6.19 -25.04
N ILE A 361 5.43 -5.86 -26.29
CA ILE A 361 6.74 -6.16 -26.90
C ILE A 361 7.86 -5.50 -26.10
N PHE A 362 7.72 -4.21 -25.81
CA PHE A 362 8.73 -3.48 -25.07
C PHE A 362 8.92 -4.03 -23.65
N HIS A 363 7.83 -4.41 -22.97
CA HIS A 363 7.87 -5.08 -21.67
C HIS A 363 8.72 -6.35 -21.70
N GLU A 364 8.51 -7.20 -22.70
CA GLU A 364 9.23 -8.48 -22.84
C GLU A 364 10.70 -8.28 -23.21
N VAL A 365 11.01 -7.27 -24.04
CA VAL A 365 12.41 -6.91 -24.34
C VAL A 365 13.15 -6.47 -23.08
N LEU A 366 12.53 -5.68 -22.20
CA LEU A 366 13.15 -5.31 -20.92
C LEU A 366 13.43 -6.51 -20.02
N GLU A 367 12.50 -7.47 -19.96
CA GLU A 367 12.70 -8.72 -19.20
C GLU A 367 13.85 -9.56 -19.79
N HIS A 368 13.91 -9.65 -21.11
CA HIS A 368 14.97 -10.36 -21.81
C HIS A 368 16.35 -9.70 -21.63
N GLN A 369 16.40 -8.36 -21.70
CA GLN A 369 17.62 -7.59 -21.44
C GLN A 369 18.16 -7.88 -20.04
N TRP A 370 17.29 -7.87 -19.02
CA TRP A 370 17.68 -8.18 -17.66
C TRP A 370 18.30 -9.58 -17.55
N TYR A 371 17.65 -10.60 -18.13
CA TYR A 371 18.15 -11.97 -18.14
C TYR A 371 19.54 -12.08 -18.79
N LEU A 372 19.74 -11.42 -19.94
CA LEU A 372 21.02 -11.40 -20.64
C LEU A 372 22.11 -10.68 -19.83
N SER A 373 21.79 -9.53 -19.24
CA SER A 373 22.72 -8.75 -18.40
C SER A 373 23.15 -9.53 -17.15
N GLU A 374 22.21 -10.23 -16.50
CA GLU A 374 22.50 -11.05 -15.32
C GLU A 374 23.43 -12.22 -15.67
N HIS A 375 23.18 -12.92 -16.78
CA HIS A 375 24.04 -14.02 -17.25
C HIS A 375 25.42 -13.56 -17.69
N ALA A 376 25.50 -12.38 -18.33
CA ALA A 376 26.76 -11.81 -18.80
C ALA A 376 27.60 -11.19 -17.67
N GLY A 377 26.98 -10.85 -16.55
CA GLY A 377 27.63 -10.15 -15.43
C GLY A 377 27.94 -8.67 -15.73
N HIS A 378 27.42 -8.14 -16.84
CA HIS A 378 27.54 -6.74 -17.24
C HIS A 378 26.27 -6.30 -18.00
N GLU A 379 26.02 -5.00 -18.05
CA GLU A 379 24.87 -4.46 -18.80
C GLU A 379 24.94 -4.85 -20.29
N VAL A 380 23.87 -5.45 -20.81
CA VAL A 380 23.66 -5.72 -22.23
C VAL A 380 22.83 -4.58 -22.84
N PRO A 381 23.27 -3.95 -23.94
CA PRO A 381 22.50 -2.87 -24.58
C PRO A 381 21.10 -3.33 -25.00
N LEU A 382 20.11 -2.45 -24.81
CA LEU A 382 18.71 -2.75 -25.11
C LEU A 382 18.48 -3.13 -26.59
N GLU A 383 19.23 -2.54 -27.51
CA GLU A 383 19.20 -2.88 -28.94
C GLU A 383 19.64 -4.32 -29.21
N THR A 384 20.71 -4.77 -28.53
CA THR A 384 21.20 -6.15 -28.59
C THR A 384 20.17 -7.11 -28.01
N ALA A 385 19.55 -6.75 -26.88
CA ALA A 385 18.49 -7.54 -26.28
C ALA A 385 17.24 -7.63 -27.17
N ALA A 386 16.83 -6.53 -27.81
CA ALA A 386 15.70 -6.50 -28.75
C ALA A 386 15.94 -7.40 -29.96
N ALA A 387 17.16 -7.35 -30.53
CA ALA A 387 17.55 -8.20 -31.64
C ALA A 387 17.60 -9.69 -31.26
N ASP A 388 18.11 -10.02 -30.07
CA ASP A 388 18.11 -11.39 -29.57
C ASP A 388 16.68 -11.89 -29.30
N TYR A 389 15.87 -11.10 -28.60
CA TYR A 389 14.46 -11.39 -28.31
C TYR A 389 13.64 -11.64 -29.59
N ALA A 390 13.84 -10.82 -30.62
CA ALA A 390 13.23 -10.99 -31.94
C ALA A 390 13.61 -12.30 -32.63
N LYS A 391 14.79 -12.83 -32.35
CA LYS A 391 15.31 -14.06 -32.94
C LYS A 391 14.98 -15.31 -32.12
N THR A 392 14.96 -15.20 -30.79
CA THR A 392 14.93 -16.36 -29.89
C THR A 392 13.58 -16.60 -29.24
N ILE A 393 12.77 -15.57 -29.02
CA ILE A 393 11.50 -15.66 -28.28
C ILE A 393 10.28 -15.40 -29.18
N LEU A 394 10.28 -14.29 -29.93
CA LEU A 394 9.16 -13.89 -30.80
C LEU A 394 8.70 -14.97 -31.79
N PRO A 395 9.58 -15.79 -32.42
CA PRO A 395 9.15 -16.84 -33.34
C PRO A 395 8.34 -17.97 -32.69
N HIS A 396 8.42 -18.13 -31.37
CA HIS A 396 7.75 -19.19 -30.62
C HIS A 396 6.49 -18.70 -29.89
N ARG A 397 6.16 -17.40 -29.99
CA ARG A 397 4.96 -16.80 -29.36
C ARG A 397 3.70 -17.02 -30.21
N PRO A 398 2.57 -17.45 -29.61
CA PRO A 398 1.28 -17.46 -30.29
C PRO A 398 0.80 -16.03 -30.60
N ASP A 399 0.06 -15.87 -31.71
CA ASP A 399 -0.51 -14.58 -32.11
C ASP A 399 -1.62 -14.15 -31.13
N GLU A 400 -1.49 -13.01 -30.43
CA GLU A 400 -2.53 -12.51 -29.49
C GLU A 400 -3.86 -12.25 -30.21
N GLU A 401 -3.81 -11.80 -31.47
CA GLU A 401 -5.01 -11.55 -32.30
C GLU A 401 -5.82 -12.83 -32.56
N ARG A 402 -5.16 -14.01 -32.57
CA ARG A 402 -5.85 -15.31 -32.67
C ARG A 402 -6.38 -15.85 -31.34
N MET A 403 -5.90 -15.36 -30.21
CA MET A 403 -6.38 -15.76 -28.87
C MET A 403 -7.59 -14.91 -28.41
N LEU A 404 -7.72 -13.67 -28.89
CA LEU A 404 -8.89 -12.83 -28.61
C LEU A 404 -10.14 -13.26 -29.40
N ASP A 405 -9.96 -13.90 -30.55
CA ASP A 405 -11.04 -14.45 -31.40
C ASP A 405 -11.50 -15.87 -30.99
N GLN A 406 -10.89 -16.48 -29.97
CA GLN A 406 -11.41 -17.72 -29.38
C GLN A 406 -12.36 -17.37 -28.24
N ASP A 407 -13.65 -17.32 -28.54
CA ASP A 407 -14.72 -17.24 -27.55
C ASP A 407 -14.57 -18.43 -26.57
N PRO A 408 -14.48 -18.21 -25.23
CA PRO A 408 -14.43 -19.31 -24.25
C PRO A 408 -15.70 -20.19 -24.22
N HIS A 409 -16.66 -19.94 -25.12
CA HIS A 409 -17.89 -20.69 -25.29
C HIS A 409 -17.95 -21.65 -26.49
N ASP A 410 -16.90 -21.75 -27.33
CA ASP A 410 -16.95 -22.54 -28.57
C ASP A 410 -16.44 -24.00 -28.46
N GLU A 411 -16.27 -24.55 -27.25
CA GLU A 411 -16.05 -26.01 -27.04
C GLU A 411 -17.30 -26.77 -26.54
N LEU A 412 -18.51 -26.23 -26.77
CA LEU A 412 -19.77 -26.95 -26.53
C LEU A 412 -20.72 -26.91 -27.74
N SER A 413 -20.21 -27.21 -28.93
CA SER A 413 -21.04 -27.73 -30.01
C SER A 413 -20.17 -28.34 -31.12
N GLU A 414 -20.03 -29.66 -31.13
CA GLU A 414 -20.46 -30.54 -32.24
C GLU A 414 -19.96 -31.98 -32.01
N ASP A 415 -20.95 -32.89 -31.99
CA ASP A 415 -20.98 -34.37 -32.07
C ASP A 415 -20.28 -35.29 -31.04
#